data_AF-A0A9W9EC36-F1
#
_entry.id   AF-A0A9W9EC36-F1
#
_cell.length_a   1.000
_cell.length_b   1.000
_cell.length_c   1.000
_cell.angle_alpha   90.00
_cell.angle_beta   90.00
_cell.angle_gamma   90.00
#
_symmetry.space_group_name_H-M   'P 1'
#
loop_
_entity.id
_entity.type
_entity.pdbx_description
1 polymer ?
#
loop_
_entity_poly.entity_id
_entity_poly.type
_entity_poly.pdbx_seq_one_letter_code
_entity_poly.pdbx_strand_id
1 'polypeptide(L)'
;MNTVKSFWLGWGSLCVAGGGAYYFAKQQIRADRQAKLEAHHKKIAANKALEYEAAVASGSAVTSNGGPARTDNAGSPSQEASNDPAATRHAPATESERVAEKSKYESDTPYRARKGDRFS
;
A
#
# COMPACT_ATOMS: atom_id res chain seq x y z
N MET A 1 17.71 -46.56 -42.41
CA MET A 1 16.65 -45.79 -41.73
C MET A 1 16.66 -44.35 -42.24
N ASN A 2 16.32 -44.13 -43.52
CA ASN A 2 16.50 -42.83 -44.18
C ASN A 2 15.26 -42.49 -45.03
N THR A 3 14.05 -42.67 -44.49
CA THR A 3 12.83 -42.39 -45.27
C THR A 3 12.34 -40.98 -44.97
N VAL A 4 11.79 -40.31 -45.99
CA VAL A 4 11.21 -38.96 -45.86
C VAL A 4 10.16 -38.89 -44.73
N LYS A 5 9.52 -40.01 -44.42
CA LYS A 5 8.57 -40.17 -43.32
C LYS A 5 9.19 -39.92 -41.94
N SER A 6 10.38 -40.46 -41.67
CA SER A 6 11.05 -40.22 -40.38
C SER A 6 11.56 -38.78 -40.24
N PHE A 7 11.91 -38.15 -41.36
CA PHE A 7 12.27 -36.73 -41.38
C PHE A 7 11.07 -35.84 -41.03
N TRP A 8 9.90 -36.09 -41.62
CA TRP A 8 8.67 -35.37 -41.29
C TRP A 8 8.22 -35.57 -39.84
N LEU A 9 8.36 -36.78 -39.30
CA LEU A 9 8.08 -37.04 -37.89
C LEU A 9 9.03 -36.30 -36.95
N GLY A 10 10.34 -36.28 -37.27
CA GLY A 10 11.32 -35.53 -36.49
C GLY A 10 11.08 -34.02 -36.55
N TRP A 11 10.75 -33.48 -37.72
CA TRP A 11 10.53 -32.05 -37.90
C TRP A 11 9.19 -31.60 -37.29
N GLY A 12 8.14 -32.41 -37.44
CA GLY A 12 6.85 -32.17 -36.80
C GLY A 12 6.96 -32.16 -35.27
N SER A 13 7.74 -33.08 -34.70
CA SER A 13 8.04 -33.10 -33.26
C SER A 13 8.72 -31.80 -32.80
N LEU A 14 9.70 -31.29 -33.55
CA LEU A 14 10.38 -30.03 -33.24
C LEU A 14 9.41 -28.83 -33.23
N CYS A 15 8.51 -28.76 -34.21
CA CYS A 15 7.51 -27.69 -34.29
C CYS A 15 6.50 -27.75 -33.13
N VAL A 16 6.04 -28.94 -32.76
CA VAL A 16 5.11 -29.13 -31.64
C VAL A 16 5.80 -28.81 -30.31
N ALA A 17 7.04 -29.24 -30.11
CA ALA A 17 7.83 -28.93 -28.92
C ALA A 17 8.08 -27.41 -28.79
N GLY A 18 8.45 -26.73 -29.88
CA GLY A 18 8.65 -25.28 -29.90
C GLY A 18 7.35 -24.50 -29.65
N GLY A 19 6.25 -24.90 -30.30
CA GLY A 19 4.92 -24.28 -30.10
C GLY A 19 4.40 -24.48 -28.68
N GLY A 20 4.59 -25.68 -28.11
CA GLY A 20 4.24 -25.98 -26.72
C GLY A 20 5.02 -25.10 -25.74
N ALA A 21 6.34 -25.00 -25.91
CA ALA A 21 7.18 -24.13 -25.06
C ALA A 21 6.74 -22.65 -25.12
N TYR A 22 6.40 -22.15 -26.31
CA TYR A 22 5.88 -20.79 -26.46
C TYR A 22 4.54 -20.58 -25.74
N TYR A 23 3.63 -21.55 -25.81
CA TYR A 23 2.33 -21.47 -25.15
C TYR A 23 2.47 -21.43 -23.63
N PHE A 24 3.28 -22.32 -23.04
CA PHE A 24 3.55 -22.32 -21.60
C PHE A 24 4.26 -21.05 -21.13
N ALA A 25 5.23 -20.55 -21.90
CA ALA A 25 5.88 -19.27 -21.60
C ALA A 25 4.88 -18.10 -21.62
N LYS A 26 3.98 -18.07 -22.62
CA LYS A 26 2.96 -17.02 -22.73
C LYS A 26 1.90 -17.11 -21.64
N GLN A 27 1.58 -18.32 -21.18
CA GLN A 27 0.67 -18.55 -20.06
C GLN A 27 1.21 -17.97 -18.76
N GLN A 28 2.50 -18.19 -18.47
CA GLN A 28 3.14 -17.63 -17.27
C GLN A 28 3.18 -16.10 -17.28
N ILE A 29 3.46 -15.50 -18.43
CA ILE A 29 3.46 -14.03 -18.58
C ILE A 29 2.05 -13.44 -18.41
N ARG A 30 1.01 -14.12 -18.89
CA ARG A 30 -0.38 -13.68 -18.70
C ARG A 30 -0.82 -13.80 -17.25
N ALA A 31 -0.45 -14.90 -16.58
CA ALA A 31 -0.76 -15.11 -15.17
C ALA A 31 -0.18 -14.01 -14.27
N ASP A 32 1.07 -13.62 -14.48
CA ASP A 32 1.70 -12.54 -13.68
C ASP A 32 1.00 -11.19 -13.88
N ARG A 33 0.61 -10.86 -15.13
CA ARG A 33 -0.14 -9.62 -15.41
C ARG A 33 -1.54 -9.65 -14.79
N GLN A 34 -2.22 -10.79 -14.83
CA GLN A 34 -3.52 -10.95 -14.18
C GLN A 34 -3.41 -10.84 -12.65
N ALA A 35 -2.42 -11.48 -12.04
CA ALA A 35 -2.18 -11.39 -10.59
C ALA A 35 -1.90 -9.95 -10.13
N LYS A 36 -1.11 -9.19 -10.89
CA LYS A 36 -0.85 -7.76 -10.62
C LYS A 36 -2.11 -6.90 -10.73
N LEU A 37 -2.94 -7.14 -11.75
CA LEU A 37 -4.21 -6.43 -11.90
C LEU A 37 -5.19 -6.77 -10.78
N GLU A 38 -5.30 -8.04 -10.40
CA GLU A 38 -6.14 -8.47 -9.28
C GLU A 38 -5.66 -7.88 -7.94
N ALA A 39 -4.35 -7.87 -7.68
CA ALA A 39 -3.79 -7.25 -6.49
C ALA A 39 -4.09 -5.74 -6.44
N HIS A 40 -3.99 -5.05 -7.59
CA HIS A 40 -4.34 -3.64 -7.69
C HIS A 40 -5.83 -3.39 -7.43
N HIS A 41 -6.72 -4.18 -8.04
CA HIS A 41 -8.16 -4.08 -7.80
C HIS A 41 -8.53 -4.37 -6.34
N LYS A 42 -7.91 -5.37 -5.71
CA LYS A 42 -8.12 -5.68 -4.28
C LYS A 42 -7.71 -4.50 -3.39
N LYS A 43 -6.58 -3.85 -3.67
CA LYS A 43 -6.14 -2.67 -2.91
C LYS A 43 -7.13 -1.51 -3.03
N ILE A 44 -7.61 -1.24 -4.25
CA ILE A 44 -8.63 -0.21 -4.49
C ILE A 44 -9.92 -0.55 -3.74
N ALA A 45 -10.39 -1.79 -3.82
CA ALA A 45 -11.60 -2.23 -3.13
C ALA A 45 -11.48 -2.11 -1.61
N ALA A 46 -10.33 -2.47 -1.04
CA ALA A 46 -10.06 -2.34 0.39
C ALA A 46 -10.08 -0.87 0.83
N ASN A 47 -9.40 0.02 0.09
CA ASN A 47 -9.42 1.46 0.38
C ASN A 47 -10.84 2.02 0.29
N LYS A 48 -11.60 1.66 -0.76
CA LYS A 48 -12.98 2.10 -0.94
C LYS A 48 -13.91 1.61 0.19
N ALA A 49 -13.69 0.41 0.70
CA ALA A 49 -14.45 -0.10 1.84
C ALA A 49 -14.18 0.73 3.09
N LEU A 50 -12.91 1.05 3.38
CA LEU A 50 -12.55 1.92 4.51
C LEU A 50 -13.12 3.33 4.36
N GLU A 51 -13.12 3.89 3.15
CA GLU A 51 -13.75 5.19 2.87
C GLU A 51 -15.26 5.16 3.13
N TYR A 52 -15.95 4.08 2.75
CA TYR A 52 -17.39 3.94 3.00
C TYR A 52 -17.69 3.75 4.49
N GLU A 53 -16.93 2.90 5.20
CA GLU A 53 -17.06 2.73 6.65
C GLU A 53 -16.78 4.06 7.39
N ALA A 54 -15.76 4.81 6.97
CA ALA A 54 -15.48 6.14 7.51
C ALA A 54 -16.61 7.13 7.20
N ALA A 55 -17.21 7.08 6.01
CA ALA A 55 -18.35 7.92 5.63
C ALA A 55 -19.62 7.56 6.43
N VAL A 56 -19.88 6.28 6.69
CA VAL A 56 -21.02 5.82 7.51
C VAL A 56 -20.81 6.17 8.98
N ALA A 57 -19.60 6.00 9.51
CA ALA A 57 -19.25 6.42 10.87
C ALA A 57 -19.35 7.94 11.06
N SER A 58 -18.95 8.74 10.07
CA SER A 58 -19.11 10.21 10.10
C SER A 58 -20.54 10.67 9.87
N GLY A 59 -21.36 9.92 9.12
CA GLY A 59 -22.80 10.17 8.98
C GLY A 59 -23.63 9.79 10.22
N SER A 60 -23.20 8.79 10.99
CA SER A 60 -23.86 8.37 12.25
C SER A 60 -23.54 9.28 13.44
N ALA A 61 -22.47 10.08 13.37
CA ALA A 61 -22.14 11.10 14.36
C ALA A 61 -23.04 12.35 14.29
N VAL A 62 -23.86 12.51 13.25
CA VAL A 62 -24.75 13.68 13.08
C VAL A 62 -25.97 13.64 14.01
N THR A 63 -26.33 12.49 14.60
CA THR A 63 -27.58 12.35 15.37
C THR A 63 -27.41 12.45 16.90
N SER A 64 -26.23 12.79 17.42
CA SER A 64 -26.02 12.92 18.89
C SER A 64 -25.42 14.26 19.34
N ASN A 65 -25.39 15.26 18.48
CA ASN A 65 -24.76 16.57 18.74
C ASN A 65 -25.62 17.56 19.58
N GLY A 66 -26.46 17.05 20.48
CA GLY A 66 -27.25 17.84 21.44
C GLY A 66 -26.62 17.97 22.83
N GLY A 67 -25.41 17.42 23.04
CA GLY A 67 -24.67 17.54 24.30
C GLY A 67 -23.78 18.79 24.33
N PRO A 68 -23.42 19.30 25.53
CA PRO A 68 -22.54 20.46 25.65
C PRO A 68 -21.22 20.22 24.89
N ALA A 69 -20.69 21.28 24.28
CA ALA A 69 -19.45 21.24 23.51
C ALA A 69 -18.36 20.53 24.32
N ARG A 70 -17.91 19.36 23.85
CA ARG A 70 -16.76 18.66 24.44
C ARG A 70 -15.54 19.55 24.21
N THR A 71 -14.97 20.07 25.29
CA THR A 71 -13.76 20.92 25.26
C THR A 71 -12.48 20.10 25.17
N ASP A 72 -12.58 18.77 25.20
CA ASP A 72 -11.47 17.86 25.02
C ASP A 72 -11.27 17.58 23.52
N ASN A 73 -10.14 18.05 22.99
CA ASN A 73 -9.74 17.84 21.60
C ASN A 73 -9.16 16.44 21.36
N ALA A 74 -8.95 15.63 22.40
CA ALA A 74 -8.35 14.31 22.28
C ALA A 74 -9.29 13.32 21.56
N GLY A 75 -8.77 12.68 20.50
CA GLY A 75 -9.45 11.61 19.77
C GLY A 75 -10.15 12.06 18.48
N SER A 76 -10.02 13.32 18.06
CA SER A 76 -10.50 13.78 16.75
C SER A 76 -9.34 14.31 15.91
N PRO A 77 -8.85 13.55 14.91
CA PRO A 77 -7.71 13.95 14.08
C PRO A 77 -7.85 15.35 13.47
N SER A 78 -9.06 15.71 13.05
CA SER A 78 -9.35 17.03 12.46
C SER A 78 -9.29 18.18 13.48
N GLN A 79 -9.69 17.94 14.73
CA GLN A 79 -9.62 18.95 15.79
C GLN A 79 -8.19 19.07 16.34
N GLU A 80 -7.46 17.98 16.47
CA GLU A 80 -6.06 17.98 16.89
C GLU A 80 -5.17 18.72 15.88
N ALA A 81 -5.39 18.53 14.58
CA ALA A 81 -4.64 19.22 13.52
C ALA A 81 -4.86 20.75 13.52
N SER A 82 -6.04 21.21 13.94
CA SER A 82 -6.39 22.64 13.98
C SER A 82 -5.83 23.36 15.21
N ASN A 83 -5.46 22.62 16.26
CA ASN A 83 -4.88 23.15 17.49
C ASN A 83 -3.34 23.16 17.47
N ASP A 84 -2.73 22.82 16.33
CA ASP A 84 -1.28 22.90 16.17
C ASP A 84 -0.86 24.38 16.10
N PRO A 85 -0.08 24.91 17.06
CA PRO A 85 0.45 26.28 16.97
C PRO A 85 1.24 26.45 15.68
N ALA A 86 0.89 27.48 14.89
CA ALA A 86 1.59 27.83 13.67
C ALA A 86 3.11 27.77 13.88
N ALA A 87 3.84 27.19 12.92
CA ALA A 87 5.28 27.09 12.99
C ALA A 87 5.88 28.50 13.11
N THR A 88 6.25 28.90 14.32
CA THR A 88 6.84 30.22 14.61
C THR A 88 8.33 30.29 14.27
N ARG A 89 8.89 29.25 13.66
CA ARG A 89 10.29 29.21 13.24
C ARG A 89 10.43 29.62 11.78
N HIS A 90 11.43 30.46 11.52
CA HIS A 90 11.82 30.85 10.17
C HIS A 90 12.20 29.62 9.35
N ALA A 91 11.88 29.61 8.05
CA ALA A 91 12.33 28.55 7.16
C ALA A 91 13.87 28.45 7.21
N PRO A 92 14.46 27.24 7.29
CA PRO A 92 15.90 27.09 7.39
C PRO A 92 16.57 27.73 6.18
N ALA A 93 17.54 28.61 6.43
CA ALA A 93 18.21 29.37 5.38
C ALA A 93 19.33 28.55 4.72
N THR A 94 19.76 27.47 5.37
CA THR A 94 20.86 26.60 4.92
C THR A 94 20.49 25.12 5.00
N GLU A 95 21.04 24.29 4.10
CA GLU A 95 20.78 22.85 4.08
C GLU A 95 21.31 22.15 5.35
N SER A 96 22.41 22.66 5.93
CA SER A 96 22.95 22.17 7.21
C SER A 96 21.97 22.37 8.37
N GLU A 97 21.24 23.47 8.37
CA GLU A 97 20.22 23.80 9.38
C GLU A 97 18.99 22.92 9.19
N ARG A 98 18.54 22.70 7.94
CA ARG A 98 17.46 21.74 7.62
C ARG A 98 17.75 20.32 8.12
N VAL A 99 18.99 19.86 8.00
CA VAL A 99 19.37 18.48 8.37
C VAL A 99 19.59 18.32 9.88
N ALA A 100 20.08 19.36 10.55
CA ALA A 100 20.33 19.32 12.00
C ALA A 100 19.06 19.60 12.83
N GLU A 101 18.10 20.33 12.28
CA GLU A 101 16.84 20.63 12.96
C GLU A 101 15.89 19.44 12.93
N LYS A 102 15.62 18.90 14.12
CA LYS A 102 14.57 17.89 14.32
C LYS A 102 13.19 18.50 14.09
N SER A 103 12.31 17.76 13.43
CA SER A 103 10.93 18.22 13.22
C SER A 103 10.12 18.24 14.53
N LYS A 104 9.02 19.00 14.57
CA LYS A 104 8.14 19.11 15.76
C LYS A 104 7.63 17.76 16.28
N TYR A 105 7.46 16.78 15.39
CA TYR A 105 6.96 15.44 15.72
C TYR A 105 8.07 14.40 15.86
N GLU A 106 9.34 14.82 15.76
CA GLU A 106 10.47 13.92 15.89
C GLU A 106 10.79 13.69 17.37
N SER A 107 10.84 12.43 17.76
CA SER A 107 11.17 12.04 19.13
C SER A 107 12.61 12.38 19.46
N ASP A 108 12.84 13.09 20.57
CA ASP A 108 14.20 13.37 21.02
C ASP A 108 14.92 12.10 21.52
N THR A 109 14.14 11.11 21.97
CA THR A 109 14.65 9.81 22.40
C THR A 109 14.42 8.75 21.33
N PRO A 110 15.39 7.84 21.08
CA PRO A 110 15.20 6.75 20.15
C PRO A 110 14.13 5.79 20.67
N TYR A 111 13.25 5.35 19.78
CA TYR A 111 12.24 4.35 20.12
C TYR A 111 12.90 3.08 20.67
N ARG A 112 12.57 2.73 21.92
CA ARG A 112 12.93 1.44 22.52
C ARG A 112 11.66 0.65 22.75
N ALA A 113 11.60 -0.53 22.13
CA ALA A 113 10.53 -1.47 22.40
C ALA A 113 10.53 -1.86 23.89
N ARG A 114 9.34 -2.01 24.47
CA ARG A 114 9.21 -2.48 25.85
C ARG A 114 9.83 -3.87 25.97
N LYS A 115 10.60 -4.10 27.03
CA LYS A 115 11.22 -5.38 27.32
C LYS A 115 10.13 -6.33 27.82
N GLY A 116 9.71 -7.26 26.99
CA GLY A 116 8.69 -8.24 27.34
C GLY A 116 7.68 -8.43 26.22
N ASP A 117 7.52 -9.71 25.90
CA ASP A 117 6.49 -10.30 25.05
C ASP A 117 6.50 -9.92 23.57
N ARG A 118 7.55 -10.37 22.87
CA ARG A 118 7.54 -10.47 21.41
C ARG A 118 7.32 -11.90 20.93
N PHE A 119 7.11 -12.84 21.86
CA PHE A 119 6.92 -14.27 21.59
C PHE A 119 6.28 -14.97 22.81
N SER A 120 5.01 -14.68 23.09
CA SER A 120 4.09 -15.66 23.68
C SER A 120 2.86 -15.80 22.78
#